data_AF-A0A3S0RY98-F1
#
_entry.id   AF-A0A3S0RY98-F1
#
_cell.length_a   1.000
_cell.length_b   1.000
_cell.length_c   1.000
_cell.angle_alpha   90.00
_cell.angle_beta   90.00
_cell.angle_gamma   90.00
#
_symmetry.space_group_name_H-M   'P 1'
#
loop_
_entity.id
_entity.type
_entity.pdbx_description
1 polymer ?
#
loop_
_entity_poly.entity_id
_entity_poly.type
_entity_poly.pdbx_seq_one_letter_code
_entity_poly.pdbx_strand_id
1 'polypeptide(L)'
;MFEHPGIGAGGVLVHDVGVVDLMIHFARVENQSAAGRLTAIADLAMLRVDDQQGRQWWACDGWDAAVAEVGAALGLGKREASGQLSIAVALRFRLPRVAAVFADGGVSARTVGTICWRTRLVEDPNTLAVIDAALAGALCEWAGLSRKKIEKKIDGWVQKFDPAAVLKVRSAARRRGVGVGKPDDETGIASIWGALLATDAELLDRVLTEMARQVCENDPRTFGQRRADALGVLAARGDRLACQCGDPDCPAAGPDARAAAVMIHVLTDGLPVPVADPLLHGDPAAPATPASTRSASEPVFTPEPVPASEPAFSPAPEPASSATPEPGPVATPAHTPAPATDSQPAEAPA
;
A
#
# COMPACT_ATOMS: atom_id res chain seq x y z
N MET A 1 0.25 -31.25 47.05
CA MET A 1 -1.02 -30.56 46.68
C MET A 1 -1.65 -31.14 45.40
N PHE A 2 -1.00 -32.09 44.70
CA PHE A 2 -1.53 -32.71 43.49
C PHE A 2 -1.41 -34.23 43.59
N GLU A 3 -2.33 -34.88 44.27
CA GLU A 3 -2.44 -36.36 44.26
C GLU A 3 -3.92 -36.75 44.27
N HIS A 4 -4.77 -36.01 43.55
CA HIS A 4 -6.15 -36.44 43.35
C HIS A 4 -6.21 -37.38 42.13
N PRO A 5 -6.65 -38.64 42.30
CA PRO A 5 -6.95 -39.53 41.18
C PRO A 5 -8.37 -39.31 40.69
N GLY A 6 -8.56 -39.30 39.38
CA GLY A 6 -9.87 -39.21 38.73
C GLY A 6 -9.95 -40.07 37.47
N ILE A 7 -11.16 -40.20 36.90
CA ILE A 7 -11.36 -40.88 35.62
C ILE A 7 -11.26 -39.83 34.51
N GLY A 8 -10.28 -39.97 33.63
CA GLY A 8 -10.05 -39.06 32.50
C GLY A 8 -11.04 -39.27 31.35
N ALA A 9 -10.99 -38.39 30.35
CA ALA A 9 -11.88 -38.42 29.19
C ALA A 9 -11.85 -39.75 28.39
N GLY A 10 -10.77 -40.53 28.49
CA GLY A 10 -10.64 -41.86 27.88
C GLY A 10 -11.10 -43.02 28.77
N GLY A 11 -11.71 -42.75 29.94
CA GLY A 11 -12.16 -43.79 30.88
C GLY A 11 -11.05 -44.43 31.72
N VAL A 12 -9.81 -43.94 31.61
CA VAL A 12 -8.64 -44.43 32.36
C VAL A 12 -8.37 -43.56 33.59
N LEU A 13 -7.84 -44.16 34.65
CA LEU A 13 -7.44 -43.45 35.87
C LEU A 13 -6.27 -42.51 35.56
N VAL A 14 -6.40 -41.24 35.92
CA VAL A 14 -5.38 -40.20 35.73
C VAL A 14 -5.15 -39.46 37.03
N HIS A 15 -3.92 -38.96 37.21
CA HIS A 15 -3.54 -38.10 38.33
C HIS A 15 -3.38 -36.66 37.85
N ASP A 16 -3.75 -35.69 38.68
CA ASP A 16 -3.66 -34.26 38.35
C ASP A 16 -2.29 -33.85 37.79
N VAL A 17 -1.19 -34.33 38.40
CA VAL A 17 0.19 -34.04 37.93
C VAL A 17 0.40 -34.55 36.52
N GLY A 18 -0.02 -35.78 36.23
CA GLY A 18 0.10 -36.38 34.90
C GLY A 18 -0.75 -35.65 33.85
N VAL A 19 -1.92 -35.14 34.23
CA VAL A 19 -2.74 -34.30 33.33
C VAL A 19 -2.04 -32.97 33.03
N VAL A 20 -1.47 -32.31 34.04
CA VAL A 20 -0.73 -31.06 33.86
C VAL A 20 0.53 -31.27 33.00
N ASP A 21 1.29 -32.34 33.23
CA ASP A 21 2.46 -32.68 32.42
C ASP A 21 2.07 -32.95 30.97
N LEU A 22 0.93 -33.62 30.74
CA LEU A 22 0.41 -33.87 29.40
C LEU A 22 -0.03 -32.57 28.70
N MET A 23 -0.64 -31.62 29.44
CA MET A 23 -0.97 -30.29 28.91
C MET A 23 0.30 -29.54 28.47
N ILE A 24 1.35 -29.56 29.29
CA ILE A 24 2.64 -28.94 28.98
C ILE A 24 3.27 -29.59 27.74
N HIS A 25 3.22 -30.93 27.67
CA HIS A 25 3.73 -31.69 26.53
C HIS A 25 3.03 -31.29 25.23
N PHE A 26 1.69 -31.31 25.19
CA PHE A 26 0.96 -30.96 23.97
C PHE A 26 1.13 -29.50 23.56
N ALA A 27 1.23 -28.57 24.52
CA ALA A 27 1.56 -27.18 24.22
C ALA A 27 2.94 -27.06 23.55
N ARG A 28 3.92 -27.86 23.98
CA ARG A 28 5.23 -27.91 23.33
C ARG A 28 5.15 -28.49 21.92
N VAL A 29 4.42 -29.58 21.72
CA VAL A 29 4.23 -30.21 20.40
C VAL A 29 3.51 -29.28 19.43
N GLU A 30 2.53 -28.51 19.90
CA GLU A 30 1.83 -27.48 19.10
C GLU A 30 2.83 -26.43 18.60
N ASN A 31 3.69 -25.92 19.48
CA ASN A 31 4.72 -24.95 19.12
C ASN A 31 5.70 -25.52 18.08
N GLN A 32 6.15 -26.75 18.27
CA GLN A 32 7.06 -27.43 17.33
C GLN A 32 6.41 -27.63 15.95
N SER A 33 5.14 -28.03 15.93
CA SER A 33 4.37 -28.20 14.69
C SER A 33 4.15 -26.87 13.97
N ALA A 34 3.85 -25.80 14.72
CA ALA A 34 3.72 -24.46 14.19
C ALA A 34 5.06 -23.93 13.63
N ALA A 35 6.19 -24.27 14.25
CA ALA A 35 7.52 -23.98 13.74
C ALA A 35 7.79 -24.69 12.41
N GLY A 36 7.51 -26.00 12.34
CA GLY A 36 7.64 -26.79 11.11
C GLY A 36 6.79 -26.22 9.96
N ARG A 37 5.54 -25.81 10.25
CA ARG A 37 4.66 -25.15 9.29
C ARG A 37 5.27 -23.83 8.77
N LEU A 38 5.83 -22.99 9.65
CA LEU A 38 6.45 -21.74 9.24
C LEU A 38 7.74 -21.96 8.44
N THR A 39 8.51 -23.02 8.73
CA THR A 39 9.65 -23.42 7.88
C THR A 39 9.20 -23.79 6.46
N ALA A 40 8.17 -24.63 6.32
CA ALA A 40 7.64 -25.00 5.01
C ALA A 40 7.09 -23.78 4.23
N ILE A 41 6.45 -22.84 4.93
CA ILE A 41 6.02 -21.57 4.32
C ILE A 41 7.21 -20.76 3.82
N ALA A 42 8.32 -20.70 4.59
CA ALA A 42 9.52 -19.99 4.17
C ALA A 42 10.17 -20.63 2.94
N ASP A 43 10.17 -21.97 2.85
CA ASP A 43 10.66 -22.69 1.67
C ASP A 43 9.82 -22.39 0.44
N LEU A 44 8.49 -22.44 0.56
CA LEU A 44 7.58 -22.08 -0.53
C LEU A 44 7.80 -20.63 -0.99
N ALA A 45 7.97 -19.69 -0.05
CA ALA A 45 8.24 -18.31 -0.39
C ALA A 45 9.51 -18.16 -1.23
N MET A 46 10.60 -18.86 -0.90
CA MET A 46 11.85 -18.79 -1.67
C MET A 46 11.71 -19.42 -3.05
N LEU A 47 11.04 -20.58 -3.15
CA LEU A 47 10.75 -21.21 -4.44
C LEU A 47 9.97 -20.29 -5.38
N ARG A 48 9.10 -19.42 -4.85
CA ARG A 48 8.30 -18.50 -5.67
C ARG A 48 8.97 -17.16 -5.94
N VAL A 49 9.75 -16.66 -4.99
CA VAL A 49 10.45 -15.37 -5.12
C VAL A 49 11.67 -15.50 -6.03
N ASP A 50 12.40 -16.61 -5.99
CA ASP A 50 13.62 -16.81 -6.79
C ASP A 50 13.31 -17.28 -8.23
N ASP A 51 12.16 -17.90 -8.46
CA ASP A 51 11.72 -18.37 -9.79
C ASP A 51 10.95 -17.27 -10.56
N GLN A 52 11.65 -16.24 -11.03
CA GLN A 52 11.05 -15.15 -11.82
C GLN A 52 11.19 -15.32 -13.34
N GLN A 53 11.86 -16.38 -13.81
CA GLN A 53 12.11 -16.56 -15.25
C GLN A 53 10.80 -16.83 -16.00
N GLY A 54 10.54 -16.04 -17.06
CA GLY A 54 9.33 -16.15 -17.86
C GLY A 54 8.07 -15.54 -17.22
N ARG A 55 8.19 -14.93 -16.03
CA ARG A 55 7.07 -14.33 -15.29
C ARG A 55 6.94 -12.81 -15.46
N GLN A 56 7.71 -12.20 -16.37
CA GLN A 56 7.65 -10.75 -16.62
C GLN A 56 6.28 -10.22 -17.08
N TRP A 57 5.38 -11.11 -17.49
CA TRP A 57 4.02 -10.78 -17.96
C TRP A 57 2.92 -11.22 -16.98
N TRP A 58 3.29 -11.75 -15.81
CA TRP A 58 2.30 -12.16 -14.81
C TRP A 58 1.75 -10.94 -14.06
N ALA A 59 0.45 -10.99 -13.74
CA ALA A 59 -0.21 -9.93 -12.99
C ALA A 59 0.16 -9.88 -11.49
N CYS A 60 0.80 -10.94 -10.97
CA CYS A 60 1.18 -11.08 -9.57
C CYS A 60 2.68 -11.39 -9.47
N ASP A 61 3.36 -10.80 -8.49
CA ASP A 61 4.75 -11.13 -8.20
C ASP A 61 4.87 -12.51 -7.50
N GLY A 62 6.11 -12.98 -7.34
CA GLY A 62 6.37 -14.26 -6.67
C GLY A 62 5.89 -14.30 -5.21
N TRP A 63 5.81 -13.14 -4.55
CA TRP A 63 5.30 -13.04 -3.19
C TRP A 63 3.78 -13.23 -3.16
N ASP A 64 3.03 -12.53 -4.00
CA ASP A 64 1.58 -12.66 -4.14
C ASP A 64 1.17 -14.08 -4.54
N ALA A 65 1.96 -14.74 -5.40
CA ALA A 65 1.76 -16.16 -5.73
C ALA A 65 1.92 -17.06 -4.49
N ALA A 66 2.99 -16.89 -3.72
CA ALA A 66 3.20 -17.64 -2.48
C ALA A 66 2.08 -17.37 -1.44
N VAL A 67 1.63 -16.12 -1.32
CA VAL A 67 0.50 -15.75 -0.44
C VAL A 67 -0.78 -16.48 -0.85
N ALA A 68 -1.08 -16.53 -2.15
CA ALA A 68 -2.27 -17.23 -2.65
C ALA A 68 -2.21 -18.74 -2.35
N GLU A 69 -1.05 -19.37 -2.56
CA GLU A 69 -0.87 -20.81 -2.31
C GLU A 69 -0.92 -21.16 -0.83
N VAL A 70 -0.30 -20.36 0.04
CA VAL A 70 -0.42 -20.55 1.49
C VAL A 70 -1.85 -20.33 1.95
N GLY A 71 -2.55 -19.34 1.41
CA GLY A 71 -3.96 -19.10 1.67
C GLY A 71 -4.82 -20.31 1.31
N ALA A 72 -4.62 -20.86 0.11
CA ALA A 72 -5.34 -22.04 -0.36
C ALA A 72 -5.02 -23.30 0.47
N ALA A 73 -3.75 -23.55 0.77
CA ALA A 73 -3.31 -24.74 1.49
C ALA A 73 -3.76 -24.77 2.96
N LEU A 74 -3.86 -23.61 3.60
CA LEU A 74 -4.17 -23.48 5.03
C LEU A 74 -5.59 -22.95 5.31
N GLY A 75 -6.38 -22.65 4.28
CA GLY A 75 -7.72 -22.07 4.43
C GLY A 75 -7.71 -20.65 5.01
N LEU A 76 -6.72 -19.83 4.65
CA LEU A 76 -6.51 -18.49 5.19
C LEU A 76 -6.85 -17.40 4.17
N GLY A 77 -7.35 -16.25 4.66
CA GLY A 77 -7.51 -15.06 3.83
C GLY A 77 -6.17 -14.44 3.43
N LYS A 78 -6.13 -13.69 2.31
CA LYS A 78 -4.90 -13.07 1.75
C LYS A 78 -4.04 -12.36 2.81
N ARG A 79 -4.67 -11.56 3.67
CA ARG A 79 -3.96 -10.78 4.70
C ARG A 79 -3.29 -11.68 5.74
N GLU A 80 -3.96 -12.75 6.16
CA GLU A 80 -3.43 -13.66 7.15
C GLU A 80 -2.31 -14.52 6.57
N ALA A 81 -2.48 -15.03 5.34
CA ALA A 81 -1.44 -15.75 4.62
C ALA A 81 -0.17 -14.88 4.44
N SER A 82 -0.33 -13.62 4.04
CA SER A 82 0.79 -12.66 3.95
C SER A 82 1.47 -12.41 5.30
N GLY A 83 0.70 -12.37 6.39
CA GLY A 83 1.24 -12.31 7.75
C GLY A 83 2.08 -13.54 8.12
N GLN A 84 1.60 -14.75 7.80
CA GLN A 84 2.36 -15.99 8.02
C GLN A 84 3.65 -16.00 7.19
N LEU A 85 3.60 -15.58 5.92
CA LEU A 85 4.78 -15.46 5.07
C LEU A 85 5.82 -14.50 5.66
N SER A 86 5.37 -13.34 6.13
CA SER A 86 6.23 -12.34 6.77
C SER A 86 6.94 -12.88 8.03
N ILE A 87 6.22 -13.66 8.85
CA ILE A 87 6.80 -14.30 10.04
C ILE A 87 7.80 -15.38 9.64
N ALA A 88 7.44 -16.24 8.68
CA ALA A 88 8.27 -17.33 8.19
C ALA A 88 9.62 -16.84 7.66
N VAL A 89 9.59 -15.82 6.79
CA VAL A 89 10.80 -15.20 6.22
C VAL A 89 11.64 -14.50 7.30
N ALA A 90 10.99 -13.82 8.26
CA ALA A 90 11.71 -13.20 9.37
C ALA A 90 12.44 -14.23 10.24
N LEU A 91 11.81 -15.36 10.57
CA LEU A 91 12.46 -16.44 11.33
C LEU A 91 13.65 -17.03 10.58
N ARG A 92 13.52 -17.23 9.26
CA ARG A 92 14.57 -17.83 8.44
C ARG A 92 15.80 -16.94 8.29
N PHE A 93 15.61 -15.65 8.01
CA PHE A 93 16.71 -14.77 7.61
C PHE A 93 17.12 -13.73 8.65
N ARG A 94 16.23 -13.39 9.57
CA ARG A 94 16.42 -12.27 10.50
C ARG A 94 16.58 -12.71 11.95
N LEU A 95 15.90 -13.79 12.35
CA LEU A 95 15.80 -14.25 13.73
C LEU A 95 16.06 -15.77 13.89
N PRO A 96 17.19 -16.30 13.39
CA PRO A 96 17.45 -17.74 13.39
C PRO A 96 17.56 -18.35 14.80
N ARG A 97 18.03 -17.61 15.81
CA ARG A 97 18.14 -18.12 17.19
C ARG A 97 16.78 -18.20 17.86
N VAL A 98 15.91 -17.21 17.66
CA VAL A 98 14.50 -17.32 18.09
C VAL A 98 13.79 -18.45 17.35
N ALA A 99 14.08 -18.67 16.07
CA ALA A 99 13.54 -19.80 15.31
C ALA A 99 13.93 -21.15 15.91
N ALA A 100 15.17 -21.31 16.38
CA ALA A 100 15.62 -22.52 17.06
C ALA A 100 14.84 -22.78 18.37
N VAL A 101 14.68 -21.76 19.22
CA VAL A 101 13.89 -21.88 20.47
C VAL A 101 12.43 -22.24 20.17
N PHE A 102 11.88 -21.73 19.08
CA PHE A 102 10.54 -22.05 18.63
C PHE A 102 10.42 -23.48 18.10
N ALA A 103 11.41 -23.94 17.31
CA ALA A 103 11.51 -25.31 16.83
C ALA A 103 11.66 -26.33 17.96
N ASP A 104 12.25 -25.93 19.10
CA ASP A 104 12.32 -26.75 20.32
C ASP A 104 11.00 -26.75 21.11
N GLY A 105 10.02 -25.92 20.73
CA GLY A 105 8.72 -25.75 21.37
C GLY A 105 8.72 -24.86 22.61
N GLY A 106 9.81 -24.15 22.88
CA GLY A 106 10.00 -23.35 24.09
C GLY A 106 9.26 -22.01 24.10
N VAL A 107 8.71 -21.59 22.96
CA VAL A 107 7.97 -20.33 22.81
C VAL A 107 6.73 -20.52 21.94
N SER A 108 5.66 -19.80 22.24
CA SER A 108 4.42 -19.89 21.45
C SER A 108 4.48 -19.11 20.14
N ALA A 109 3.77 -19.59 19.12
CA ALA A 109 3.67 -18.91 17.82
C ALA A 109 3.19 -17.45 17.93
N ARG A 110 2.31 -17.16 18.91
CA ARG A 110 1.86 -15.81 19.23
C ARG A 110 2.99 -14.89 19.70
N THR A 111 3.86 -15.40 20.56
CA THR A 111 5.02 -14.65 21.08
C THR A 111 6.03 -14.43 19.96
N VAL A 112 6.27 -15.43 19.13
CA VAL A 112 7.11 -15.33 17.94
C VAL A 112 6.60 -14.24 16.98
N GLY A 113 5.31 -14.25 16.65
CA GLY A 113 4.71 -13.20 15.81
C GLY A 113 4.87 -11.79 16.41
N THR A 114 4.80 -11.68 17.74
CA THR A 114 5.05 -10.42 18.45
C THR A 114 6.50 -9.97 18.30
N ILE A 115 7.46 -10.89 18.46
CA ILE A 115 8.89 -10.60 18.25
C ILE A 115 9.13 -10.12 16.82
N CYS A 116 8.72 -10.88 15.81
CA CYS A 116 8.93 -10.53 14.40
C CYS A 116 8.33 -9.15 14.06
N TRP A 117 7.16 -8.83 14.61
CA TRP A 117 6.54 -7.53 14.40
C TRP A 117 7.35 -6.39 15.03
N ARG A 118 7.74 -6.54 16.31
CA ARG A 118 8.43 -5.49 17.07
C ARG A 118 9.87 -5.25 16.60
N THR A 119 10.53 -6.27 16.06
CA THR A 119 11.89 -6.13 15.50
C THR A 119 11.91 -5.77 14.03
N ARG A 120 10.75 -5.68 13.35
CA ARG A 120 10.67 -5.48 11.89
C ARG A 120 11.45 -4.26 11.39
N LEU A 121 11.52 -3.19 12.18
CA LEU A 121 12.15 -1.91 11.82
C LEU A 121 13.65 -1.82 12.11
N VAL A 122 14.24 -2.85 12.70
CA VAL A 122 15.71 -2.95 12.87
C VAL A 122 16.31 -3.35 11.54
N GLU A 123 16.99 -2.42 10.88
CA GLU A 123 17.57 -2.60 9.54
C GLU A 123 19.01 -3.11 9.57
N ASP A 124 19.80 -2.73 10.58
CA ASP A 124 21.18 -3.20 10.70
C ASP A 124 21.25 -4.70 11.05
N PRO A 125 21.83 -5.55 10.18
CA PRO A 125 21.88 -6.99 10.41
C PRO A 125 22.67 -7.38 11.67
N ASN A 126 23.73 -6.63 11.99
CA ASN A 126 24.56 -6.93 13.16
C ASN A 126 23.81 -6.66 14.47
N THR A 127 23.16 -5.51 14.56
CA THR A 127 22.31 -5.14 15.69
C THR A 127 21.15 -6.14 15.83
N LEU A 128 20.55 -6.56 14.72
CA LEU A 128 19.48 -7.55 14.75
C LEU A 128 19.95 -8.92 15.24
N ALA A 129 21.15 -9.37 14.84
CA ALA A 129 21.73 -10.61 15.34
C ALA A 129 22.00 -10.57 16.86
N VAL A 130 22.41 -9.41 17.40
CA VAL A 130 22.53 -9.20 18.85
C VAL A 130 21.18 -9.28 19.54
N ILE A 131 20.15 -8.64 18.97
CA ILE A 131 18.77 -8.70 19.49
C ILE A 131 18.22 -10.13 19.43
N ASP A 132 18.46 -10.87 18.35
CA ASP A 132 18.02 -12.27 18.19
C ASP A 132 18.66 -13.18 19.26
N ALA A 133 19.98 -13.07 19.46
CA ALA A 133 20.71 -13.78 20.50
C ALA A 133 20.15 -13.53 21.91
N ALA A 134 19.93 -12.27 22.19
CA ALA A 134 19.37 -11.77 23.41
C ALA A 134 17.96 -12.31 23.70
N LEU A 135 17.08 -12.20 22.71
CA LEU A 135 15.71 -12.69 22.80
C LEU A 135 15.70 -14.19 23.03
N ALA A 136 16.47 -14.95 22.23
CA ALA A 136 16.57 -16.40 22.37
C ALA A 136 17.00 -16.83 23.79
N GLY A 137 17.99 -16.16 24.39
CA GLY A 137 18.44 -16.45 25.75
C GLY A 137 17.44 -16.06 26.84
N ALA A 138 16.60 -15.05 26.61
CA ALA A 138 15.66 -14.52 27.62
C ALA A 138 14.27 -15.18 27.58
N LEU A 139 13.92 -15.88 26.49
CA LEU A 139 12.58 -16.40 26.26
C LEU A 139 12.10 -17.39 27.33
N CYS A 140 12.99 -18.22 27.88
CA CYS A 140 12.64 -19.18 28.94
C CYS A 140 12.19 -18.48 30.24
N GLU A 141 12.77 -17.32 30.56
CA GLU A 141 12.42 -16.54 31.75
C GLU A 141 11.09 -15.77 31.60
N TRP A 142 10.50 -15.76 30.40
CA TRP A 142 9.29 -14.99 30.11
C TRP A 142 8.02 -15.86 30.16
N ALA A 143 8.17 -17.14 30.49
CA ALA A 143 7.05 -18.03 30.77
C ALA A 143 6.12 -17.44 31.83
N GLY A 144 4.82 -17.40 31.55
CA GLY A 144 3.80 -16.83 32.45
C GLY A 144 3.69 -15.30 32.46
N LEU A 145 4.51 -14.56 31.71
CA LEU A 145 4.33 -13.12 31.58
C LEU A 145 3.12 -12.78 30.71
N SER A 146 2.44 -11.69 31.04
CA SER A 146 1.37 -11.16 30.19
C SER A 146 1.95 -10.62 28.88
N ARG A 147 1.14 -10.64 27.82
CA ARG A 147 1.51 -10.11 26.50
C ARG A 147 2.10 -8.70 26.56
N LYS A 148 1.48 -7.79 27.32
CA LYS A 148 1.99 -6.41 27.49
C LYS A 148 3.38 -6.35 28.14
N LYS A 149 3.67 -7.25 29.09
CA LYS A 149 5.00 -7.34 29.72
C LYS A 149 6.05 -7.87 28.74
N ILE A 150 5.71 -8.88 27.95
CA ILE A 150 6.59 -9.41 26.88
C ILE A 150 6.90 -8.31 25.86
N GLU A 151 5.87 -7.62 25.35
CA GLU A 151 6.03 -6.51 24.42
C GLU A 151 6.96 -5.42 24.97
N LYS A 152 6.75 -5.00 26.23
CA LYS A 152 7.60 -4.00 26.89
C LYS A 152 9.05 -4.48 27.05
N LYS A 153 9.27 -5.76 27.34
CA LYS A 153 10.63 -6.32 27.39
C LYS A 153 11.28 -6.25 26.01
N ILE A 154 10.62 -6.74 24.96
CA ILE A 154 11.13 -6.68 23.58
C ILE A 154 11.46 -5.24 23.18
N ASP A 155 10.56 -4.29 23.44
CA ASP A 155 10.80 -2.87 23.16
C ASP A 155 12.01 -2.33 23.91
N GLY A 156 12.25 -2.78 25.15
CA GLY A 156 13.43 -2.42 25.92
C GLY A 156 14.73 -2.92 25.30
N TRP A 157 14.74 -4.14 24.75
CA TRP A 157 15.87 -4.66 23.99
C TRP A 157 16.07 -3.85 22.70
N VAL A 158 15.01 -3.64 21.91
CA VAL A 158 15.10 -2.83 20.68
C VAL A 158 15.59 -1.42 21.00
N GLN A 159 15.07 -0.76 22.05
CA GLN A 159 15.52 0.58 22.46
C GLN A 159 17.00 0.61 22.88
N LYS A 160 17.48 -0.44 23.55
CA LYS A 160 18.86 -0.54 24.03
C LYS A 160 19.86 -0.72 22.89
N PHE A 161 19.51 -1.54 21.89
CA PHE A 161 20.42 -1.93 20.82
C PHE A 161 20.22 -1.12 19.53
N ASP A 162 18.99 -0.71 19.22
CA ASP A 162 18.63 0.16 18.10
C ASP A 162 17.63 1.26 18.55
N PRO A 163 18.09 2.33 19.19
CA PRO A 163 17.22 3.45 19.55
C PRO A 163 16.57 4.11 18.31
N ALA A 164 17.19 4.01 17.12
CA ALA A 164 16.64 4.57 15.88
C ALA A 164 15.41 3.79 15.39
N ALA A 165 15.37 2.46 15.55
CA ALA A 165 14.15 1.66 15.29
C ALA A 165 12.97 2.11 16.16
N VAL A 166 13.19 2.45 17.43
CA VAL A 166 12.14 2.98 18.32
C VAL A 166 11.72 4.40 17.89
N LEU A 167 12.65 5.21 17.41
CA LEU A 167 12.33 6.53 16.84
C LEU A 167 11.49 6.41 15.57
N LYS A 168 11.69 5.38 14.72
CA LYS A 168 10.82 5.12 13.54
C LYS A 168 9.37 4.83 13.95
N VAL A 169 9.13 4.08 15.03
CA VAL A 169 7.77 3.84 15.58
C VAL A 169 7.17 5.14 16.15
N ARG A 170 7.95 5.95 16.88
CA ARG A 170 7.52 7.26 17.38
C ARG A 170 7.34 8.31 16.28
N SER A 171 8.02 8.14 15.14
CA SER A 171 7.94 9.04 13.99
C SER A 171 6.62 8.94 13.22
N ALA A 172 5.82 7.89 13.39
CA ALA A 172 4.48 7.81 12.80
C ALA A 172 3.57 8.98 13.23
N ALA A 173 3.72 9.45 14.47
CA ALA A 173 3.05 10.66 14.96
C ALA A 173 3.63 11.96 14.36
N ARG A 174 4.93 12.00 14.02
CA ARG A 174 5.57 13.16 13.37
C ARG A 174 5.41 13.17 11.85
N ARG A 175 5.09 12.02 11.24
CA ARG A 175 4.74 11.85 9.82
C ARG A 175 3.27 12.13 9.54
N ARG A 176 2.51 12.64 10.52
CA ARG A 176 1.17 13.12 10.25
C ARG A 176 1.22 14.22 9.20
N GLY A 177 0.45 14.03 8.16
CA GLY A 177 0.45 14.89 6.99
C GLY A 177 -0.52 14.32 5.98
N VAL A 178 -1.19 15.21 5.26
CA VAL A 178 -2.11 14.87 4.19
C VAL A 178 -1.67 15.68 2.98
N GLY A 179 -1.43 14.99 1.86
CA GLY A 179 -1.13 15.58 0.56
C GLY A 179 -2.31 15.36 -0.39
N VAL A 180 -2.46 16.27 -1.34
CA VAL A 180 -3.48 16.24 -2.39
C VAL A 180 -2.80 16.50 -3.74
N GLY A 181 -3.09 15.66 -4.73
CA GLY A 181 -2.61 15.78 -6.11
C GLY A 181 -1.24 15.14 -6.40
N LYS A 182 -1.16 14.18 -7.32
CA LYS A 182 0.10 13.67 -7.90
C LYS A 182 0.27 14.15 -9.34
N PRO A 183 1.51 14.24 -9.85
CA PRO A 183 1.76 14.64 -11.24
C PRO A 183 1.03 13.78 -12.28
N ASP A 184 0.79 12.50 -11.97
CA ASP A 184 0.19 11.52 -12.86
C ASP A 184 -1.30 11.27 -12.55
N ASP A 185 -1.96 12.15 -11.80
CA ASP A 185 -3.40 12.00 -11.56
C ASP A 185 -4.19 12.18 -12.88
N GLU A 186 -5.22 11.35 -13.07
CA GLU A 186 -6.10 11.41 -14.24
C GLU A 186 -6.90 12.72 -14.27
N THR A 187 -7.18 13.23 -15.47
CA THR A 187 -7.93 14.47 -15.66
C THR A 187 -9.25 14.45 -14.90
N GLY A 188 -9.43 15.38 -13.96
CA GLY A 188 -10.67 15.54 -13.18
C GLY A 188 -10.69 14.83 -11.82
N ILE A 189 -9.64 14.09 -11.46
CA ILE A 189 -9.49 13.45 -10.14
C ILE A 189 -8.17 13.91 -9.52
N ALA A 190 -8.13 14.04 -8.19
CA ALA A 190 -6.89 14.27 -7.45
C ALA A 190 -6.74 13.19 -6.38
N SER A 191 -5.56 12.57 -6.30
CA SER A 191 -5.27 11.59 -5.27
C SER A 191 -5.04 12.28 -3.92
N ILE A 192 -5.52 11.65 -2.85
CA ILE A 192 -5.23 12.05 -1.47
C ILE A 192 -4.42 10.95 -0.79
N TRP A 193 -3.34 11.31 -0.12
CA TRP A 193 -2.52 10.36 0.65
C TRP A 193 -2.03 11.00 1.95
N GLY A 194 -1.73 10.18 2.94
CA GLY A 194 -1.26 10.70 4.22
C GLY A 194 -1.31 9.69 5.35
N ALA A 195 -0.89 10.16 6.52
CA ALA A 195 -1.00 9.43 7.77
C ALA A 195 -1.72 10.29 8.82
N LEU A 196 -2.70 9.70 9.50
CA LEU A 196 -3.41 10.30 10.63
C LEU A 196 -3.06 9.57 11.92
N LEU A 197 -3.43 10.12 13.07
CA LEU A 197 -3.49 9.31 14.29
C LEU A 197 -4.53 8.19 14.08
N ALA A 198 -4.30 7.03 14.68
CA ALA A 198 -5.22 5.91 14.56
C ALA A 198 -6.64 6.26 15.04
N THR A 199 -6.75 7.10 16.09
CA THR A 199 -8.05 7.62 16.57
C THR A 199 -8.74 8.49 15.54
N ASP A 200 -7.99 9.36 14.86
CA ASP A 200 -8.54 10.32 13.90
C ASP A 200 -8.89 9.61 12.59
N ALA A 201 -8.10 8.60 12.19
CA ALA A 201 -8.37 7.75 11.03
C ALA A 201 -9.68 6.97 11.21
N GLU A 202 -9.91 6.41 12.41
CA GLU A 202 -11.15 5.70 12.76
C GLU A 202 -12.35 6.65 12.76
N LEU A 203 -12.19 7.87 13.29
CA LEU A 203 -13.25 8.88 13.23
C LEU A 203 -13.59 9.27 11.79
N LEU A 204 -12.57 9.52 10.96
CA LEU A 204 -12.76 9.85 9.55
C LEU A 204 -13.42 8.70 8.78
N ASP A 205 -12.98 7.46 8.96
CA ASP A 205 -13.57 6.28 8.30
C ASP A 205 -15.05 6.12 8.66
N ARG A 206 -15.39 6.31 9.94
CA ARG A 206 -16.78 6.26 10.42
C ARG A 206 -17.64 7.34 9.78
N VAL A 207 -17.21 8.59 9.82
CA VAL A 207 -17.99 9.72 9.27
C VAL A 207 -18.20 9.55 7.76
N LEU A 208 -17.15 9.18 7.02
CA LEU A 208 -17.27 8.94 5.57
C LEU A 208 -18.23 7.78 5.25
N THR A 209 -18.16 6.71 6.05
CA THR A 209 -19.04 5.54 5.91
C THR A 209 -20.50 5.88 6.23
N GLU A 210 -20.73 6.66 7.29
CA GLU A 210 -22.06 7.13 7.69
C GLU A 210 -22.67 8.03 6.62
N MET A 211 -21.93 9.03 6.13
CA MET A 211 -22.40 9.92 5.07
C MET A 211 -22.69 9.17 3.76
N ALA A 212 -21.84 8.22 3.38
CA ALA A 212 -22.05 7.40 2.17
C ALA A 212 -23.32 6.53 2.24
N ARG A 213 -23.87 6.30 3.44
CA ARG A 213 -25.13 5.55 3.67
C ARG A 213 -26.38 6.43 3.76
N GLN A 214 -26.24 7.75 3.75
CA GLN A 214 -27.39 8.67 3.87
C GLN A 214 -28.21 8.77 2.58
N VAL A 215 -27.65 8.34 1.44
CA VAL A 215 -28.34 8.32 0.15
C VAL A 215 -29.26 7.11 0.02
N CYS A 216 -30.24 7.18 -0.88
CA CYS A 216 -31.14 6.05 -1.11
C CYS A 216 -30.46 4.91 -1.92
N GLU A 217 -31.14 3.78 -2.04
CA GLU A 217 -30.64 2.62 -2.80
C GLU A 217 -30.48 2.91 -4.29
N ASN A 218 -31.28 3.83 -4.84
CA ASN A 218 -31.26 4.24 -6.26
C ASN A 218 -30.18 5.29 -6.59
N ASP A 219 -29.28 5.62 -5.66
CA ASP A 219 -28.19 6.54 -5.97
C ASP A 219 -27.20 5.89 -6.96
N PRO A 220 -26.89 6.54 -8.09
CA PRO A 220 -26.13 5.91 -9.18
C PRO A 220 -24.66 5.66 -8.84
N ARG A 221 -24.13 6.27 -7.76
CA ARG A 221 -22.72 6.16 -7.37
C ARG A 221 -22.45 4.85 -6.65
N THR A 222 -21.26 4.28 -6.87
CA THR A 222 -20.76 3.16 -6.07
C THR A 222 -20.50 3.59 -4.63
N PHE A 223 -20.42 2.63 -3.71
CA PHE A 223 -20.10 2.95 -2.31
C PHE A 223 -18.73 3.65 -2.18
N GLY A 224 -17.75 3.28 -3.01
CA GLY A 224 -16.45 3.96 -3.08
C GLY A 224 -16.57 5.42 -3.54
N GLN A 225 -17.33 5.67 -4.61
CA GLN A 225 -17.61 7.02 -5.11
C GLN A 225 -18.34 7.88 -4.07
N ARG A 226 -19.36 7.33 -3.39
CA ARG A 226 -20.09 8.02 -2.31
C ARG A 226 -19.17 8.41 -1.15
N ARG A 227 -18.23 7.54 -0.76
CA ARG A 227 -17.23 7.84 0.27
C ARG A 227 -16.27 8.95 -0.15
N ALA A 228 -15.85 8.96 -1.42
CA ALA A 228 -15.01 10.02 -1.96
C ALA A 228 -15.76 11.36 -1.99
N ASP A 229 -17.02 11.37 -2.41
CA ASP A 229 -17.87 12.55 -2.39
C ASP A 229 -18.14 13.07 -0.97
N ALA A 230 -18.36 12.16 0.01
CA ALA A 230 -18.53 12.53 1.41
C ALA A 230 -17.31 13.29 1.95
N LEU A 231 -16.09 12.93 1.52
CA LEU A 231 -14.89 13.67 1.89
C LEU A 231 -14.91 15.10 1.32
N GLY A 232 -15.40 15.27 0.09
CA GLY A 232 -15.61 16.60 -0.51
C GLY A 232 -16.66 17.42 0.24
N VAL A 233 -17.75 16.80 0.69
CA VAL A 233 -18.78 17.47 1.52
C VAL A 233 -18.18 17.95 2.85
N LEU A 234 -17.37 17.11 3.52
CA LEU A 234 -16.66 17.51 4.74
C LEU A 234 -15.71 18.69 4.49
N ALA A 235 -15.00 18.71 3.35
CA ALA A 235 -14.14 19.82 2.97
C ALA A 235 -14.92 21.14 2.80
N ALA A 236 -16.16 21.06 2.31
CA ALA A 236 -17.11 22.18 2.25
C ALA A 236 -17.82 22.47 3.59
N ARG A 237 -17.45 21.79 4.69
CA ARG A 237 -18.07 21.87 6.02
C ARG A 237 -19.56 21.45 6.05
N GLY A 238 -19.99 20.64 5.08
CA GLY A 238 -21.30 20.00 5.10
C GLY A 238 -21.32 18.76 5.99
N ASP A 239 -22.52 18.36 6.41
CA ASP A 239 -22.79 17.20 7.28
C ASP A 239 -23.62 16.10 6.59
N ARG A 240 -24.10 16.36 5.36
CA ARG A 240 -24.92 15.41 4.59
C ARG A 240 -24.52 15.31 3.13
N LEU A 241 -24.53 14.08 2.62
CA LEU A 241 -24.33 13.79 1.20
C LEU A 241 -25.68 13.83 0.48
N ALA A 242 -25.85 14.77 -0.45
CA ALA A 242 -27.05 14.84 -1.28
C ALA A 242 -27.13 13.64 -2.24
N CYS A 243 -28.30 13.00 -2.28
CA CYS A 243 -28.60 11.89 -3.20
C CYS A 243 -28.70 12.39 -4.65
N GLN A 244 -28.22 11.57 -5.59
CA GLN A 244 -28.23 11.88 -7.04
C GLN A 244 -29.16 10.95 -7.84
N CYS A 245 -30.14 10.32 -7.19
CA CYS A 245 -31.09 9.41 -7.86
C CYS A 245 -32.06 10.10 -8.85
N GLY A 246 -32.18 11.43 -8.80
CA GLY A 246 -33.04 12.22 -9.69
C GLY A 246 -34.54 12.23 -9.33
N ASP A 247 -34.95 11.49 -8.30
CA ASP A 247 -36.34 11.49 -7.80
C ASP A 247 -36.63 12.78 -6.99
N PRO A 248 -37.60 13.61 -7.39
CA PRO A 248 -37.93 14.87 -6.70
C PRO A 248 -38.47 14.66 -5.29
N ASP A 249 -39.05 13.49 -4.99
CA ASP A 249 -39.61 13.15 -3.68
C ASP A 249 -38.61 12.35 -2.81
N CYS A 250 -37.35 12.23 -3.24
CA CYS A 250 -36.34 11.51 -2.47
C CYS A 250 -36.03 12.23 -1.15
N PRO A 251 -36.22 11.59 0.03
CA PRO A 251 -35.93 12.22 1.32
C PRO A 251 -34.44 12.48 1.54
N ALA A 252 -33.57 11.84 0.75
CA ALA A 252 -32.12 12.04 0.75
C ALA A 252 -31.65 13.05 -0.31
N ALA A 253 -32.55 13.56 -1.17
CA ALA A 253 -32.22 14.67 -2.06
C ALA A 253 -32.10 15.97 -1.27
N GLY A 254 -31.30 16.91 -1.80
CA GLY A 254 -31.08 18.20 -1.15
C GLY A 254 -29.94 18.97 -1.79
N PRO A 255 -29.67 20.20 -1.31
CA PRO A 255 -28.56 21.00 -1.81
C PRO A 255 -27.21 20.36 -1.46
N ASP A 256 -26.31 20.26 -2.43
CA ASP A 256 -24.92 19.84 -2.19
C ASP A 256 -24.15 21.00 -1.54
N ALA A 257 -23.60 20.78 -0.34
CA ALA A 257 -22.80 21.78 0.37
C ALA A 257 -21.60 22.31 -0.46
N ARG A 258 -21.08 21.49 -1.38
CA ARG A 258 -19.97 21.88 -2.27
C ARG A 258 -20.39 22.91 -3.31
N ALA A 259 -21.66 22.94 -3.71
CA ALA A 259 -22.15 23.87 -4.73
C ALA A 259 -22.01 25.34 -4.30
N ALA A 260 -22.02 25.62 -2.99
CA ALA A 260 -21.77 26.96 -2.46
C ALA A 260 -20.28 27.35 -2.42
N ALA A 261 -19.36 26.39 -2.55
CA ALA A 261 -17.93 26.60 -2.37
C ALA A 261 -17.19 26.95 -3.67
N VAL A 262 -17.78 26.72 -4.84
CA VAL A 262 -17.15 26.93 -6.16
C VAL A 262 -18.07 27.74 -7.08
N MET A 263 -17.55 28.82 -7.67
CA MET A 263 -18.24 29.63 -8.68
C MET A 263 -17.64 29.38 -10.06
N ILE A 264 -18.45 28.92 -11.00
CA ILE A 264 -18.05 28.72 -12.41
C ILE A 264 -18.69 29.83 -13.24
N HIS A 265 -17.86 30.67 -13.88
CA HIS A 265 -18.33 31.66 -14.85
C HIS A 265 -18.42 31.00 -16.22
N VAL A 266 -19.63 30.84 -16.74
CA VAL A 266 -19.87 30.34 -18.10
C VAL A 266 -20.34 31.50 -18.97
N LEU A 267 -19.60 31.82 -20.03
CA LEU A 267 -20.04 32.78 -21.04
C LEU A 267 -20.77 32.01 -22.15
N THR A 268 -22.07 32.22 -22.24
CA THR A 268 -22.98 31.50 -23.14
C THR A 268 -24.18 32.39 -23.45
N ASP A 269 -24.72 32.29 -24.66
CA ASP A 269 -25.88 33.05 -25.12
C ASP A 269 -27.21 32.60 -24.44
N GLY A 270 -27.17 31.49 -23.69
CA GLY A 270 -28.31 30.97 -22.93
C GLY A 270 -27.91 30.27 -21.63
N LEU A 271 -28.88 30.04 -20.74
CA LEU A 271 -28.64 29.30 -19.50
C LEU A 271 -28.46 27.81 -19.80
N PRO A 272 -27.37 27.16 -19.32
CA PRO A 272 -27.16 25.74 -19.53
C PRO A 272 -28.19 24.93 -18.73
N VAL A 273 -28.78 23.92 -19.38
CA VAL A 273 -29.61 22.91 -18.69
C VAL A 273 -28.69 21.77 -18.28
N PRO A 274 -28.55 21.45 -16.98
CA PRO A 274 -27.71 20.35 -16.54
C PRO A 274 -28.29 19.02 -17.01
N VAL A 275 -27.49 18.27 -17.77
CA VAL A 275 -27.79 16.89 -18.18
C VAL A 275 -26.81 15.99 -17.45
N ALA A 276 -27.32 15.02 -16.67
CA ALA A 276 -26.48 14.04 -16.00
C ALA A 276 -25.86 13.09 -17.02
N ASP A 277 -24.54 12.90 -16.97
CA ASP A 277 -23.86 11.89 -17.78
C ASP A 277 -24.03 10.51 -17.10
N PRO A 278 -24.75 9.57 -17.74
CA PRO A 278 -25.02 8.26 -17.16
C PRO A 278 -23.76 7.38 -17.01
N LEU A 279 -22.64 7.75 -17.64
CA LEU A 279 -21.37 7.01 -17.56
C LEU A 279 -20.43 7.54 -16.48
N LEU A 280 -20.78 8.62 -15.78
CA LEU A 280 -19.93 9.23 -14.76
C LEU A 280 -19.89 8.45 -13.43
N HIS A 281 -20.89 7.61 -13.20
CA HIS A 281 -21.14 6.92 -11.93
C HIS A 281 -21.35 5.42 -12.14
N GLY A 282 -21.10 4.65 -11.07
CA GLY A 282 -21.21 3.19 -11.11
C GLY A 282 -19.85 2.50 -11.26
N ASP A 283 -19.88 1.17 -11.17
CA ASP A 283 -18.71 0.35 -11.48
C ASP A 283 -18.37 0.51 -12.97
N PRO A 284 -17.09 0.42 -13.36
CA PRO A 284 -16.72 0.52 -14.77
C PRO A 284 -17.54 -0.50 -15.55
N ALA A 285 -18.48 0.00 -16.35
CA ALA A 285 -19.19 -0.84 -17.30
C ALA A 285 -18.11 -1.48 -18.17
N ALA A 286 -18.15 -2.81 -18.32
CA ALA A 286 -17.43 -3.47 -19.40
C ALA A 286 -17.64 -2.63 -20.66
N PRO A 287 -16.60 -2.34 -21.46
CA PRO A 287 -16.67 -1.33 -22.51
C PRO A 287 -17.94 -1.56 -23.29
N ALA A 288 -18.83 -0.57 -23.26
CA ALA A 288 -20.09 -0.64 -23.98
C ALA A 288 -19.68 -0.81 -25.44
N THR A 289 -19.78 -2.02 -25.96
CA THR A 289 -19.85 -2.24 -27.39
C THR A 289 -20.99 -1.34 -27.82
N PRO A 290 -20.76 -0.27 -28.60
CA PRO A 290 -21.88 0.54 -29.05
C PRO A 290 -22.83 -0.43 -29.73
N ALA A 291 -24.02 -0.59 -29.16
CA ALA A 291 -25.09 -1.27 -29.85
C ALA A 291 -25.26 -0.47 -31.13
N SER A 292 -24.78 -1.03 -32.23
CA SER A 292 -25.04 -0.52 -33.56
C SER A 292 -26.56 -0.57 -33.72
N THR A 293 -27.25 0.50 -33.34
CA THR A 293 -28.50 0.88 -33.97
C THR A 293 -28.15 1.05 -35.43
N ARG A 294 -28.27 -0.05 -36.16
CA ARG A 294 -28.21 -0.12 -37.61
C ARG A 294 -29.47 0.61 -38.07
N SER A 295 -29.41 1.95 -38.00
CA SER A 295 -30.34 2.80 -38.71
C SER A 295 -29.99 2.59 -40.18
N ALA A 296 -30.80 1.78 -40.85
CA ALA A 296 -30.69 1.55 -42.27
C ALA A 296 -31.02 2.86 -42.98
N SER A 297 -29.98 3.63 -43.27
CA SER A 297 -30.01 4.67 -44.28
C SER A 297 -28.89 4.32 -45.24
N GLU A 298 -29.24 3.62 -46.31
CA GLU A 298 -28.30 3.32 -47.40
C GLU A 298 -27.78 4.64 -47.99
N PRO A 299 -26.46 4.87 -48.02
CA PRO A 299 -25.92 5.97 -48.79
C PRO A 299 -25.98 5.60 -50.27
N VAL A 300 -26.79 6.33 -51.04
CA VAL A 300 -26.77 6.27 -52.50
C VAL A 300 -25.45 6.85 -52.98
N PHE A 301 -24.56 6.01 -53.50
CA PHE A 301 -23.36 6.45 -54.20
C PHE A 301 -23.72 6.92 -55.62
N THR A 302 -23.68 8.23 -55.84
CA THR A 302 -23.51 8.81 -57.18
C THR A 302 -22.00 8.95 -57.47
N PRO A 303 -21.47 8.39 -58.57
CA PRO A 303 -20.06 8.58 -58.93
C PRO A 303 -19.85 9.98 -59.55
N GLU A 304 -18.90 10.74 -58.99
CA GLU A 304 -18.44 12.03 -59.52
C GLU A 304 -17.13 11.84 -60.32
N PRO A 305 -16.90 12.59 -61.43
CA PRO A 305 -15.86 12.25 -62.41
C PRO A 305 -14.47 12.76 -62.03
N VAL A 306 -13.46 12.02 -62.51
CA VAL A 306 -12.03 12.18 -62.26
C VAL A 306 -11.49 13.51 -62.85
N PRO A 307 -10.75 14.35 -62.09
CA PRO A 307 -9.96 15.43 -62.65
C PRO A 307 -8.54 14.99 -63.04
N ALA A 308 -8.06 15.59 -64.13
CA ALA A 308 -6.80 15.29 -64.80
C ALA A 308 -5.55 15.84 -64.08
N SER A 309 -4.41 15.27 -64.49
CA SER A 309 -3.05 15.34 -63.95
C SER A 309 -2.43 16.75 -63.84
N GLU A 310 -1.69 16.99 -62.75
CA GLU A 310 -0.83 18.18 -62.56
C GLU A 310 0.50 18.06 -63.33
N PRO A 311 1.05 19.17 -63.88
CA PRO A 311 2.37 19.17 -64.51
C PRO A 311 3.51 19.44 -63.52
N ALA A 312 4.62 18.73 -63.74
CA ALA A 312 5.86 18.81 -62.98
C ALA A 312 6.66 20.10 -63.24
N PHE A 313 7.29 20.65 -62.19
CA PHE A 313 8.28 21.72 -62.29
C PHE A 313 9.66 21.21 -61.83
N SER A 314 10.70 21.44 -62.65
CA SER A 314 12.11 21.13 -62.37
C SER A 314 12.92 22.39 -61.98
N PRO A 315 14.10 22.27 -61.33
CA PRO A 315 14.70 23.34 -60.51
C PRO A 315 15.96 24.06 -61.08
N ALA A 316 16.34 25.14 -60.35
CA ALA A 316 17.65 25.83 -60.16
C ALA A 316 18.13 26.88 -61.22
N PRO A 317 19.09 27.81 -60.95
CA PRO A 317 19.90 28.08 -59.73
C PRO A 317 20.10 29.60 -59.33
N GLU A 318 20.71 29.87 -58.16
CA GLU A 318 21.44 31.14 -57.80
C GLU A 318 22.88 31.15 -58.41
N PRO A 319 23.80 32.17 -58.31
CA PRO A 319 23.84 33.43 -57.52
C PRO A 319 24.43 34.68 -58.26
N ALA A 320 24.57 35.84 -57.57
CA ALA A 320 25.79 36.70 -57.51
C ALA A 320 25.62 37.98 -56.67
N SER A 321 26.70 38.39 -56.00
CA SER A 321 26.84 39.38 -54.91
C SER A 321 27.53 40.70 -55.36
N SER A 322 27.34 41.82 -54.63
CA SER A 322 28.44 42.79 -54.35
C SER A 322 28.12 43.87 -53.28
N ALA A 323 28.77 43.69 -52.12
CA ALA A 323 29.55 44.60 -51.25
C ALA A 323 29.15 46.05 -50.83
N THR A 324 29.36 46.24 -49.52
CA THR A 324 29.29 47.33 -48.50
C THR A 324 30.25 48.53 -48.68
N PRO A 325 30.22 49.57 -47.80
CA PRO A 325 31.21 49.59 -46.70
C PRO A 325 30.78 50.16 -45.32
N GLU A 326 31.57 49.74 -44.31
CA GLU A 326 31.65 50.00 -42.85
C GLU A 326 32.39 51.35 -42.52
N PRO A 327 32.71 51.81 -41.26
CA PRO A 327 33.34 51.07 -40.11
C PRO A 327 32.82 51.49 -38.70
N GLY A 328 33.18 50.95 -37.52
CA GLY A 328 34.16 50.01 -36.98
C GLY A 328 34.13 50.08 -35.41
N PRO A 329 35.08 49.51 -34.63
CA PRO A 329 35.00 48.09 -34.22
C PRO A 329 35.48 47.74 -32.76
N VAL A 330 35.39 46.42 -32.42
CA VAL A 330 36.15 45.57 -31.44
C VAL A 330 35.79 45.74 -29.92
N ALA A 331 35.65 44.74 -29.04
CA ALA A 331 36.22 43.38 -28.94
C ALA A 331 35.47 42.44 -27.96
N THR A 332 35.46 41.15 -28.29
CA THR A 332 35.53 39.95 -27.41
C THR A 332 36.62 39.06 -28.08
N PRO A 333 37.22 37.97 -27.52
CA PRO A 333 36.81 37.14 -26.37
C PRO A 333 37.97 36.44 -25.57
N ALA A 334 37.59 35.48 -24.70
CA ALA A 334 38.19 34.14 -24.55
C ALA A 334 38.90 33.74 -23.22
N HIS A 335 38.30 32.71 -22.58
CA HIS A 335 38.86 31.42 -22.14
C HIS A 335 39.91 31.27 -20.99
N THR A 336 39.44 30.61 -19.90
CA THR A 336 39.97 29.43 -19.12
C THR A 336 41.43 29.44 -18.57
N PRO A 337 41.89 28.53 -17.66
CA PRO A 337 41.28 27.61 -16.68
C PRO A 337 41.94 27.71 -15.25
N ALA A 338 41.66 26.74 -14.37
CA ALA A 338 42.12 26.60 -12.96
C ALA A 338 43.64 26.42 -12.75
N PRO A 339 44.12 26.38 -11.50
CA PRO A 339 44.69 25.11 -11.03
C PRO A 339 44.37 24.73 -9.57
N ALA A 340 44.55 23.43 -9.29
CA ALA A 340 44.64 22.81 -7.98
C ALA A 340 46.01 23.07 -7.33
N THR A 341 46.10 23.07 -5.99
CA THR A 341 47.19 22.37 -5.30
C THR A 341 46.89 22.10 -3.82
N ASP A 342 47.45 20.97 -3.43
CA ASP A 342 47.45 20.22 -2.19
C ASP A 342 48.20 20.90 -1.03
N SER A 343 48.01 20.40 0.21
CA SER A 343 49.04 20.20 1.27
C SER A 343 48.58 20.52 2.72
N GLN A 344 48.38 19.46 3.53
CA GLN A 344 48.85 19.38 4.93
C GLN A 344 50.41 19.25 4.94
N PRO A 345 51.20 19.52 6.02
CA PRO A 345 51.00 19.03 7.42
C PRO A 345 51.54 19.94 8.57
N ALA A 346 51.30 19.55 9.85
CA ALA A 346 52.31 19.44 10.94
C ALA A 346 51.71 19.43 12.38
N GLU A 347 52.27 18.56 13.23
CA GLU A 347 52.06 18.34 14.68
C GLU A 347 52.72 19.40 15.61
N ALA A 348 52.16 19.50 16.84
CA ALA A 348 52.77 19.72 18.20
C ALA A 348 53.57 21.02 18.51
N PRO A 349 53.89 21.39 19.79
CA PRO A 349 53.77 20.73 21.12
C PRO A 349 52.93 21.58 22.14
N ALA A 350 52.64 21.23 23.41
CA ALA A 350 53.28 20.42 24.45
C ALA A 350 52.23 19.79 25.41
#